data_AF-A0A2N3CZF6-F1
#
_entry.id   AF-A0A2N3CZF6-F1
#
_cell.length_a   1.000
_cell.length_b   1.000
_cell.length_c   1.000
_cell.angle_alpha   90.00
_cell.angle_beta   90.00
_cell.angle_gamma   90.00
#
_symmetry.space_group_name_H-M   'P 1'
#
loop_
_entity.id
_entity.type
_entity.pdbx_description
1 polymer ?
#
loop_
_entity_poly.entity_id
_entity_poly.type
_entity_poly.pdbx_seq_one_letter_code
_entity_poly.pdbx_strand_id
1 'polypeptide(L)'
;MINIPSILAQLQQHYDDAVHTLRDDVIAFGRAGTIPPQRKREDGSYSYPQVTLRYAGIGAPIDRSRAFGRLEMPGTYTTTITRPDLFATYLTEQLQLIASEYEIEVTVGRSRQEIPFPYVLDGEAGAAMVGISAQDIAAHFPSTDLALIGDELADGIELDEARDMPLSLFDGLRTDYSLARLKHYTGSEVSDFQDFILFTNYHRYVDEFVNWGAQQIGTDGYVALTGAAGLDIREPAANAQDQLNDTAWRR
;
A
#
# COMPACT_ATOMS: atom_id res chain seq x y z
N MET A 1 17.47 21.26 -3.18
CA MET A 1 16.15 20.70 -3.55
C MET A 1 16.35 19.21 -3.82
N ILE A 2 15.61 18.35 -3.14
CA ILE A 2 15.73 16.88 -3.28
C ILE A 2 15.25 16.42 -4.68
N ASN A 3 15.78 15.31 -5.18
CA ASN A 3 15.37 14.73 -6.46
C ASN A 3 14.26 13.69 -6.24
N ILE A 4 13.00 14.16 -6.21
CA ILE A 4 11.82 13.31 -5.95
C ILE A 4 11.64 12.19 -6.98
N PRO A 5 11.77 12.42 -8.30
CA PRO A 5 11.74 11.33 -9.28
C PRO A 5 12.77 10.23 -9.00
N SER A 6 13.98 10.60 -8.60
CA SER A 6 15.03 9.62 -8.23
C SER A 6 14.69 8.85 -6.95
N ILE A 7 14.09 9.52 -5.95
CA ILE A 7 13.62 8.88 -4.71
C ILE A 7 12.56 7.82 -5.01
N LEU A 8 11.54 8.17 -5.81
CA LEU A 8 10.48 7.23 -6.18
C LEU A 8 11.01 6.05 -7.02
N ALA A 9 11.93 6.31 -7.95
CA ALA A 9 12.56 5.25 -8.73
C ALA A 9 13.35 4.28 -7.83
N GLN A 10 14.07 4.78 -6.81
CA GLN A 10 14.78 3.93 -5.86
C GLN A 10 13.82 3.11 -4.97
N LEU A 11 12.73 3.72 -4.50
CA LEU A 11 11.69 3.02 -3.75
C LEU A 11 11.10 1.89 -4.59
N GLN A 12 10.73 2.18 -5.84
CA GLN A 12 10.19 1.20 -6.78
C GLN A 12 11.18 0.07 -7.05
N GLN A 13 12.44 0.40 -7.36
CA GLN A 13 13.47 -0.61 -7.64
C GLN A 13 13.68 -1.56 -6.45
N HIS A 14 13.81 -1.01 -5.23
CA HIS A 14 13.98 -1.84 -4.04
C HIS A 14 12.76 -2.70 -3.72
N TYR A 15 11.55 -2.17 -3.94
CA TYR A 15 10.31 -2.93 -3.80
C TYR A 15 10.25 -4.08 -4.80
N ASP A 16 10.46 -3.80 -6.09
CA ASP A 16 10.42 -4.80 -7.16
C ASP A 16 11.48 -5.87 -6.97
N ASP A 17 12.71 -5.50 -6.59
CA ASP A 17 13.78 -6.44 -6.27
C ASP A 17 13.36 -7.41 -5.16
N ALA A 18 12.78 -6.89 -4.07
CA ALA A 18 12.39 -7.69 -2.92
C ALA A 18 11.21 -8.63 -3.25
N VAL A 19 10.20 -8.11 -3.95
CA VAL A 19 9.03 -8.88 -4.40
C VAL A 19 9.45 -9.99 -5.36
N HIS A 20 10.25 -9.68 -6.39
CA HIS A 20 10.73 -10.69 -7.33
C HIS A 20 11.59 -11.75 -6.64
N THR A 21 12.53 -11.32 -5.79
CA THR A 21 13.41 -12.27 -5.08
C THR A 21 12.60 -13.22 -4.19
N LEU A 22 11.66 -12.69 -3.41
CA LEU A 22 10.81 -13.50 -2.55
C LEU A 22 9.91 -14.45 -3.35
N ARG A 23 9.30 -13.96 -4.43
CA ARG A 23 8.45 -14.75 -5.32
C ARG A 23 9.22 -15.92 -5.94
N ASP A 24 10.40 -15.66 -6.50
CA ASP A 24 11.21 -16.66 -7.17
C ASP A 24 11.63 -17.78 -6.19
N ASP A 25 12.03 -17.40 -4.98
CA ASP A 25 12.40 -18.37 -3.94
C ASP A 25 11.19 -19.18 -3.46
N VAL A 26 10.01 -18.56 -3.31
CA VAL A 26 8.76 -19.26 -2.98
C VAL A 26 8.39 -20.26 -4.08
N ILE A 27 8.45 -19.87 -5.36
CA ILE A 27 8.19 -20.77 -6.49
C ILE A 27 9.19 -21.94 -6.51
N ALA A 28 10.48 -21.67 -6.28
CA ALA A 28 11.52 -22.70 -6.25
C ALA A 28 11.31 -23.69 -5.09
N PHE A 29 10.85 -23.21 -3.93
CA PHE A 29 10.46 -24.04 -2.81
C PHE A 29 9.25 -24.92 -3.17
N GLY A 30 8.23 -24.36 -3.82
CA GLY A 30 7.02 -25.10 -4.19
C GLY A 30 7.24 -26.21 -5.19
N ARG A 31 8.07 -25.94 -6.20
CA ARG A 31 8.33 -26.89 -7.29
C ARG A 31 9.32 -27.98 -6.91
N ALA A 32 10.31 -27.67 -6.08
CA ALA A 32 11.47 -28.54 -5.88
C ALA A 32 11.90 -28.71 -4.41
N GLY A 33 11.22 -28.08 -3.45
CA GLY A 33 11.62 -28.08 -2.05
C GLY A 33 12.90 -27.27 -1.77
N THR A 34 13.31 -26.38 -2.69
CA THR A 34 14.52 -25.58 -2.54
C THR A 34 14.36 -24.57 -1.41
N ILE A 35 15.12 -24.74 -0.32
CA ILE A 35 15.12 -23.81 0.82
C ILE A 35 16.06 -22.63 0.50
N PRO A 36 15.60 -21.37 0.62
CA PRO A 36 16.47 -20.21 0.39
C PRO A 36 17.56 -20.11 1.46
N PRO A 37 18.74 -19.56 1.13
CA PRO A 37 19.79 -19.36 2.13
C PRO A 37 19.35 -18.32 3.18
N GLN A 38 19.60 -18.62 4.46
CA GLN A 38 19.17 -17.78 5.59
C GLN A 38 19.60 -16.31 5.45
N ARG A 39 20.76 -16.03 4.86
CA ARG A 39 21.28 -14.67 4.63
C ARG A 39 20.28 -13.73 3.95
N LYS A 40 19.38 -14.24 3.09
CA LYS A 40 18.39 -13.41 2.38
C LYS A 40 17.39 -12.74 3.34
N ARG A 41 17.17 -13.34 4.50
CA ARG A 41 16.35 -12.78 5.59
C ARG A 41 17.09 -11.73 6.41
N GLU A 42 18.42 -11.70 6.32
CA GLU A 42 19.30 -10.85 7.14
C GLU A 42 19.91 -9.69 6.35
N ASP A 43 19.98 -9.77 5.01
CA ASP A 43 20.59 -8.78 4.13
C ASP A 43 19.59 -7.81 3.47
N GLY A 44 18.30 -7.95 3.81
CA GLY A 44 17.21 -7.13 3.27
C GLY A 44 16.70 -7.57 1.90
N SER A 45 17.07 -8.78 1.43
CA SER A 45 16.59 -9.30 0.13
C SER A 45 15.07 -9.47 0.04
N TYR A 46 14.37 -9.59 1.18
CA TYR A 46 12.91 -9.67 1.23
C TYR A 46 12.28 -8.43 1.87
N SER A 47 13.05 -7.36 2.12
CA SER A 47 12.57 -6.25 2.93
C SER A 47 11.91 -5.15 2.12
N TYR A 48 10.91 -4.50 2.72
CA TYR A 48 10.34 -3.27 2.18
C TYR A 48 11.43 -2.22 1.99
N PRO A 49 11.33 -1.35 0.97
CA PRO A 49 12.13 -0.14 0.94
C PRO A 49 11.77 0.78 2.12
N GLN A 50 12.75 1.56 2.57
CA GLN A 50 12.61 2.58 3.60
C GLN A 50 12.97 3.94 3.02
N VAL A 51 12.17 4.94 3.33
CA VAL A 51 12.55 6.34 3.17
C VAL A 51 12.97 6.90 4.53
N THR A 52 14.09 7.59 4.54
CA THR A 52 14.63 8.25 5.74
C THR A 52 14.84 9.73 5.42
N LEU A 53 14.14 10.59 6.16
CA LEU A 53 14.20 12.03 6.08
C LEU A 53 14.90 12.59 7.31
N ARG A 54 15.96 13.36 7.12
CA ARG A 54 16.65 14.08 8.19
C ARG A 54 16.33 15.56 8.11
N TYR A 55 15.84 16.13 9.21
CA TYR A 55 15.47 17.53 9.33
C TYR A 55 16.36 18.24 10.33
N ALA A 56 17.08 19.27 9.86
CA ALA A 56 18.05 20.00 10.67
C ALA A 56 17.44 21.08 11.59
N GLY A 57 16.12 21.30 11.53
CA GLY A 57 15.45 22.41 12.23
C GLY A 57 15.45 23.73 11.46
N ILE A 58 15.81 23.71 10.18
CA ILE A 58 15.85 24.91 9.32
C ILE A 58 14.65 24.88 8.37
N GLY A 59 13.85 25.95 8.41
CA GLY A 59 12.61 26.06 7.66
C GLY A 59 11.41 26.20 8.60
N ALA A 60 10.27 26.57 8.04
CA ALA A 60 9.02 26.73 8.79
C ALA A 60 7.85 26.69 7.82
N PRO A 61 6.66 26.25 8.28
CA PRO A 61 5.50 26.20 7.41
C PRO A 61 5.11 27.61 6.95
N ILE A 62 4.88 27.75 5.64
CA ILE A 62 4.39 29.01 5.06
C ILE A 62 2.94 29.22 5.50
N ASP A 63 2.14 28.15 5.41
CA ASP A 63 0.77 28.12 5.90
C ASP A 63 0.69 27.39 7.25
N ARG A 64 0.59 28.18 8.33
CA ARG A 64 0.44 27.64 9.69
C ARG A 64 -0.91 26.98 9.95
N SER A 65 -1.91 27.23 9.10
CA SER A 65 -3.25 26.63 9.23
C SER A 65 -3.34 25.24 8.58
N ARG A 66 -2.37 24.87 7.75
CA ARG A 66 -2.32 23.54 7.11
C ARG A 66 -2.12 22.44 8.15
N ALA A 67 -2.95 21.41 8.06
CA ALA A 67 -3.02 20.31 9.02
C ALA A 67 -1.95 19.22 8.83
N PHE A 68 -1.29 19.17 7.66
CA PHE A 68 -0.35 18.11 7.29
C PHE A 68 0.92 18.65 6.61
N GLY A 69 1.90 17.77 6.38
CA GLY A 69 3.18 18.13 5.77
C GLY A 69 3.99 19.08 6.64
N ARG A 70 4.11 18.77 7.93
CA ARG A 70 4.80 19.57 8.94
C ARG A 70 5.81 18.73 9.69
N LEU A 71 6.96 19.32 9.98
CA LEU A 71 8.01 18.71 10.80
C LEU A 71 8.13 19.53 12.10
N GLU A 72 7.64 18.96 13.20
CA GLU A 72 7.55 19.67 14.48
C GLU A 72 8.91 19.77 15.20
N MET A 73 9.76 18.74 15.09
CA MET A 73 11.04 18.69 15.79
C MET A 73 12.20 18.30 14.86
N PRO A 74 13.39 18.89 15.02
CA PRO A 74 14.59 18.41 14.34
C PRO A 74 14.85 16.94 14.67
N GLY A 75 15.28 16.16 13.69
CA GLY A 75 15.59 14.75 13.88
C GLY A 75 15.45 13.92 12.62
N THR A 76 15.37 12.61 12.80
CA THR A 76 15.24 11.64 11.72
C THR A 76 13.84 11.07 11.72
N TYR A 77 13.18 11.15 10.56
CA TYR A 77 11.87 10.58 10.30
C TYR A 77 12.03 9.41 9.32
N THR A 78 11.44 8.25 9.63
CA THR A 78 11.53 7.08 8.77
C THR A 78 10.18 6.40 8.59
N THR A 79 10.01 5.73 7.46
CA THR A 79 8.90 4.79 7.26
C THR A 79 9.25 3.79 6.16
N THR A 80 8.73 2.58 6.27
CA THR A 80 8.79 1.59 5.18
C THR A 80 7.64 1.82 4.21
N ILE A 81 7.88 1.57 2.93
CA ILE A 81 6.91 1.82 1.86
C ILE A 81 6.59 0.50 1.16
N THR A 82 5.31 0.23 0.95
CA THR A 82 4.84 -0.78 -0.01
C THR A 82 4.19 -0.09 -1.21
N ARG A 83 4.08 -0.81 -2.33
CA ARG A 83 3.39 -0.35 -3.55
C ARG A 83 3.74 1.10 -3.94
N PRO A 84 5.03 1.44 -4.18
CA PRO A 84 5.41 2.80 -4.56
C PRO A 84 4.71 3.27 -5.84
N ASP A 85 4.36 2.34 -6.72
CA ASP A 85 3.53 2.55 -7.92
C ASP A 85 2.15 3.11 -7.58
N LEU A 86 1.46 2.49 -6.61
CA LEU A 86 0.12 2.88 -6.19
C LEU A 86 0.13 4.25 -5.49
N PHE A 87 1.14 4.52 -4.69
CA PHE A 87 1.25 5.73 -3.87
C PHE A 87 2.11 6.83 -4.51
N ALA A 88 2.52 6.70 -5.78
CA ALA A 88 3.46 7.63 -6.43
C ALA A 88 3.00 9.09 -6.37
N THR A 89 1.71 9.35 -6.63
CA THR A 89 1.13 10.70 -6.56
C THR A 89 1.18 11.26 -5.15
N TYR A 90 0.72 10.47 -4.16
CA TYR A 90 0.73 10.84 -2.74
C TYR A 90 2.14 11.14 -2.24
N LEU A 91 3.09 10.23 -2.50
CA LEU A 91 4.49 10.39 -2.09
C LEU A 91 5.13 11.62 -2.75
N THR A 92 4.84 11.88 -4.03
CA THR A 92 5.30 13.08 -4.73
C THR A 92 4.80 14.33 -4.04
N GLU A 93 3.50 14.43 -3.79
CA GLU A 93 2.88 15.59 -3.16
C GLU A 93 3.46 15.85 -1.77
N GLN A 94 3.54 14.83 -0.92
CA GLN A 94 4.03 14.99 0.45
C GLN A 94 5.52 15.38 0.48
N LEU A 95 6.36 14.76 -0.35
CA LEU A 95 7.77 15.11 -0.43
C LEU A 95 7.99 16.52 -1.01
N GLN A 96 7.20 16.92 -2.01
CA GLN A 96 7.23 18.28 -2.56
C GLN A 96 6.87 19.32 -1.51
N LEU A 97 5.78 19.07 -0.77
CA LEU A 97 5.30 19.96 0.28
C LEU A 97 6.37 20.18 1.35
N ILE A 98 6.94 19.09 1.89
CA ILE A 98 7.97 19.18 2.91
C ILE A 98 9.24 19.85 2.36
N ALA A 99 9.72 19.45 1.18
CA ALA A 99 10.94 20.01 0.59
C ALA A 99 10.83 21.49 0.20
N SER A 100 9.61 22.01 0.06
CA SER A 100 9.37 23.42 -0.25
C SER A 100 9.49 24.35 0.96
N GLU A 101 9.37 23.81 2.18
CA GLU A 101 9.31 24.59 3.42
C GLU A 101 10.42 24.28 4.42
N TYR A 102 11.01 23.07 4.34
CA TYR A 102 12.02 22.58 5.27
C TYR A 102 13.30 22.19 4.53
N GLU A 103 14.45 22.49 5.14
CA GLU A 103 15.74 21.98 4.69
C GLU A 103 15.89 20.53 5.19
N ILE A 104 15.77 19.60 4.25
CA ILE A 104 15.76 18.16 4.52
C ILE A 104 16.78 17.41 3.64
N GLU A 105 17.33 16.34 4.20
CA GLU A 105 18.06 15.31 3.47
C GLU A 105 17.17 14.07 3.38
N VAL A 106 17.05 13.48 2.18
CA VAL A 106 16.26 12.25 1.98
C VAL A 106 17.16 11.16 1.44
N THR A 107 17.08 10.00 2.06
CA THR A 107 17.77 8.77 1.64
C THR A 107 16.76 7.64 1.49
N VAL A 108 17.08 6.73 0.59
CA VAL A 108 16.28 5.52 0.34
C VAL A 108 17.20 4.31 0.49
N GLY A 109 16.71 3.26 1.13
CA GLY A 109 17.45 2.01 1.31
C GLY A 109 16.53 0.83 1.58
N ARG A 110 17.12 -0.34 1.78
CA ARG A 110 16.39 -1.54 2.23
C ARG A 110 16.19 -1.47 3.73
N SER A 111 14.96 -1.73 4.18
CA SER A 111 14.64 -1.79 5.62
C SER A 111 15.09 -3.12 6.24
N ARG A 112 14.71 -3.31 7.51
CA ARG A 112 14.78 -4.61 8.20
C ARG A 112 13.43 -5.31 8.31
N GLN A 113 12.36 -4.71 7.80
CA GLN A 113 11.02 -5.27 7.83
C GLN A 113 10.81 -6.10 6.56
N GLU A 114 10.74 -7.42 6.71
CA GLU A 114 10.49 -8.34 5.61
C GLU A 114 9.03 -8.23 5.10
N ILE A 115 8.84 -8.38 3.79
CA ILE A 115 7.54 -8.50 3.13
C ILE A 115 7.01 -9.91 3.38
N PRO A 116 5.83 -10.09 4.01
CA PRO A 116 5.23 -11.41 4.13
C PRO A 116 4.94 -12.05 2.78
N PHE A 117 5.30 -13.33 2.64
CA PHE A 117 5.10 -14.10 1.42
C PHE A 117 3.66 -14.04 0.87
N PRO A 118 2.58 -14.00 1.69
CA PRO A 118 1.22 -13.95 1.15
C PRO A 118 0.94 -12.73 0.28
N TYR A 119 1.66 -11.62 0.48
CA TYR A 119 1.46 -10.38 -0.30
C TYR A 119 2.17 -10.39 -1.65
N VAL A 120 3.06 -11.35 -1.90
CA VAL A 120 3.72 -11.54 -3.20
C VAL A 120 3.20 -12.78 -3.94
N LEU A 121 2.24 -13.51 -3.35
CA LEU A 121 1.59 -14.64 -4.00
C LEU A 121 0.61 -14.13 -5.06
N ASP A 122 0.96 -14.35 -6.32
CA ASP A 122 0.06 -14.17 -7.45
C ASP A 122 -0.40 -15.53 -8.02
N GLY A 123 -1.00 -15.54 -9.21
CA GLY A 123 -1.52 -16.75 -9.83
C GLY A 123 -0.48 -17.87 -10.02
N GLU A 124 0.76 -17.54 -10.39
CA GLU A 124 1.81 -18.54 -10.59
C GLU A 124 2.40 -19.03 -9.26
N ALA A 125 2.74 -18.10 -8.36
CA ALA A 125 3.30 -18.45 -7.06
C ALA A 125 2.28 -19.25 -6.22
N GLY A 126 1.01 -18.85 -6.25
CA GLY A 126 -0.08 -19.58 -5.62
C GLY A 126 -0.26 -20.99 -6.20
N ALA A 127 -0.16 -21.15 -7.52
CA ALA A 127 -0.25 -22.47 -8.17
C ALA A 127 0.92 -23.39 -7.76
N ALA A 128 2.13 -22.86 -7.62
CA ALA A 128 3.29 -23.63 -7.16
C ALA A 128 3.17 -24.11 -5.71
N MET A 129 2.34 -23.45 -4.88
CA MET A 129 2.11 -23.80 -3.47
C MET A 129 0.98 -24.80 -3.25
N VAL A 130 0.27 -25.23 -4.30
CA VAL A 130 -0.87 -26.14 -4.16
C VAL A 130 -0.44 -27.45 -3.51
N GLY A 131 -1.06 -27.76 -2.37
CA GLY A 131 -0.79 -28.99 -1.61
C GLY A 131 0.29 -28.86 -0.53
N ILE A 132 0.94 -27.70 -0.40
CA ILE A 132 1.91 -27.41 0.67
C ILE A 132 1.18 -26.70 1.82
N SER A 133 1.48 -27.09 3.06
CA SER A 133 0.86 -26.44 4.21
C SER A 133 1.44 -25.02 4.41
N ALA A 134 0.61 -24.09 4.86
CA ALA A 134 1.06 -22.73 5.16
C ALA A 134 2.15 -22.70 6.27
N GLN A 135 2.14 -23.68 7.18
CA GLN A 135 3.14 -23.81 8.23
C GLN A 135 4.53 -24.16 7.67
N ASP A 136 4.58 -25.05 6.68
CA ASP A 136 5.84 -25.44 6.04
C ASP A 136 6.46 -24.25 5.28
N ILE A 137 5.63 -23.41 4.66
CA ILE A 137 6.08 -22.19 3.98
C ILE A 137 6.57 -21.16 5.02
N ALA A 138 5.78 -20.91 6.08
CA ALA A 138 6.12 -19.95 7.13
C ALA A 138 7.39 -20.32 7.92
N ALA A 139 7.82 -21.60 7.89
CA ALA A 139 9.08 -22.01 8.49
C ALA A 139 10.32 -21.45 7.76
N HIS A 140 10.19 -21.13 6.47
CA HIS A 140 11.32 -20.71 5.62
C HIS A 140 11.19 -19.28 5.09
N PHE A 141 9.98 -18.75 5.03
CA PHE A 141 9.68 -17.44 4.46
C PHE A 141 9.04 -16.49 5.48
N PRO A 142 9.15 -15.17 5.27
CA PRO A 142 8.50 -14.19 6.14
C PRO A 142 6.98 -14.38 6.08
N SER A 143 6.34 -14.52 7.24
CA SER A 143 4.89 -14.65 7.36
C SER A 143 4.29 -13.43 8.04
N THR A 144 2.98 -13.21 7.86
CA THR A 144 2.27 -12.13 8.54
C THR A 144 2.19 -12.42 10.04
N ASP A 145 2.84 -11.60 10.86
CA ASP A 145 2.67 -11.59 12.30
C ASP A 145 1.75 -10.41 12.68
N LEU A 146 0.56 -10.72 13.18
CA LEU A 146 -0.42 -9.71 13.56
C LEU A 146 0.06 -8.83 14.72
N ALA A 147 0.99 -9.32 15.56
CA ALA A 147 1.56 -8.53 16.64
C ALA A 147 2.48 -7.40 16.13
N LEU A 148 2.92 -7.46 14.87
CA LEU A 148 3.74 -6.44 14.22
C LEU A 148 2.90 -5.46 13.38
N ILE A 149 1.58 -5.65 13.32
CA ILE A 149 0.67 -4.80 12.57
C ILE A 149 -0.02 -3.87 13.55
N GLY A 150 0.43 -2.62 13.54
CA GLY A 150 0.05 -1.60 14.50
C GLY A 150 -0.80 -0.47 13.93
N ASP A 151 -1.62 0.11 14.80
CA ASP A 151 -2.48 1.28 14.56
C ASP A 151 -2.12 2.44 15.50
N GLU A 152 -1.04 2.30 16.29
CA GLU A 152 -0.70 3.16 17.43
C GLU A 152 -0.66 4.64 17.04
N LEU A 153 -0.03 4.96 15.91
CA LEU A 153 0.08 6.34 15.43
C LEU A 153 -1.26 6.93 14.99
N ALA A 154 -2.11 6.13 14.36
CA ALA A 154 -3.45 6.56 13.96
C ALA A 154 -4.38 6.70 15.17
N ASP A 155 -4.17 5.90 16.21
CA ASP A 155 -4.87 5.97 17.49
C ASP A 155 -4.34 7.09 18.41
N GLY A 156 -3.28 7.79 18.01
CA GLY A 156 -2.67 8.88 18.77
C GLY A 156 -1.84 8.42 19.97
N ILE A 157 -1.36 7.17 19.96
CA ILE A 157 -0.48 6.62 20.98
C ILE A 157 0.95 7.08 20.70
N GLU A 158 1.59 7.71 21.69
CA GLU A 158 2.98 8.16 21.60
C GLU A 158 3.94 6.96 21.57
N LEU A 159 4.86 6.98 20.60
CA LEU A 159 5.96 6.03 20.51
C LEU A 159 7.16 6.51 21.33
N ASP A 160 7.97 5.56 21.80
CA ASP A 160 9.19 5.83 22.57
C ASP A 160 10.15 6.80 21.83
N GLU A 161 10.58 7.86 22.54
CA GLU A 161 11.47 8.92 22.03
C GLU A 161 12.86 8.41 21.58
N ALA A 162 13.24 7.19 21.97
CA ALA A 162 14.53 6.60 21.62
C ALA A 162 14.64 6.09 20.16
N ARG A 163 13.54 6.13 19.38
CA ARG A 163 13.52 5.66 17.99
C ARG A 163 13.46 6.82 16.99
N ASP A 164 13.85 6.55 15.75
CA ASP A 164 13.54 7.46 14.64
C ASP A 164 12.03 7.75 14.62
N MET A 165 11.68 9.01 14.38
CA MET A 165 10.29 9.44 14.36
C MET A 165 9.56 8.84 13.15
N PRO A 166 8.26 8.57 13.25
CA PRO A 166 7.49 8.07 12.12
C PRO A 166 7.28 9.17 11.07
N LEU A 167 7.55 8.87 9.80
CA LEU A 167 7.29 9.79 8.68
C LEU A 167 5.83 9.73 8.19
N SER A 168 5.16 8.59 8.37
CA SER A 168 3.77 8.35 7.97
C SER A 168 2.99 7.67 9.10
N LEU A 169 1.66 7.70 9.01
CA LEU A 169 0.78 7.04 9.97
C LEU A 169 0.89 5.51 9.93
N PHE A 170 1.13 4.95 8.74
CA PHE A 170 1.22 3.52 8.50
C PHE A 170 2.52 3.19 7.80
N ASP A 171 3.11 2.06 8.19
CA ASP A 171 4.29 1.48 7.56
C ASP A 171 3.91 0.55 6.40
N GLY A 172 4.90 -0.02 5.71
CA GLY A 172 4.70 -0.90 4.56
C GLY A 172 3.90 -2.15 4.90
N LEU A 173 4.19 -2.80 6.03
CA LEU A 173 3.52 -4.03 6.46
C LEU A 173 2.03 -3.81 6.76
N ARG A 174 1.71 -2.77 7.54
CA ARG A 174 0.34 -2.40 7.87
C ARG A 174 -0.45 -1.99 6.64
N THR A 175 0.20 -1.28 5.72
CA THR A 175 -0.41 -0.87 4.44
C THR A 175 -0.75 -2.09 3.59
N ASP A 176 0.17 -3.04 3.39
CA ASP A 176 -0.09 -4.26 2.62
C ASP A 176 -1.22 -5.10 3.23
N TYR A 177 -1.22 -5.26 4.55
CA TYR A 177 -2.30 -5.94 5.26
C TYR A 177 -3.65 -5.30 4.93
N SER A 178 -3.72 -3.98 4.99
CA SER A 178 -4.95 -3.22 4.75
C SER A 178 -5.38 -3.29 3.29
N LEU A 179 -4.44 -3.20 2.33
CA LEU A 179 -4.73 -3.36 0.89
C LEU A 179 -5.30 -4.75 0.58
N ALA A 180 -4.72 -5.81 1.16
CA ALA A 180 -5.22 -7.17 1.00
C ALA A 180 -6.64 -7.33 1.58
N ARG A 181 -6.89 -6.75 2.76
CA ARG A 181 -8.22 -6.77 3.39
C ARG A 181 -9.25 -5.96 2.63
N LEU A 182 -8.86 -4.80 2.13
CA LEU A 182 -9.71 -3.93 1.34
C LEU A 182 -10.15 -4.67 0.06
N LYS A 183 -9.20 -5.25 -0.71
CA LYS A 183 -9.54 -6.06 -1.88
C LYS A 183 -10.46 -7.24 -1.54
N HIS A 184 -10.19 -7.94 -0.44
CA HIS A 184 -11.01 -9.07 -0.01
C HIS A 184 -12.45 -8.68 0.36
N TYR A 185 -12.62 -7.61 1.14
CA TYR A 185 -13.93 -7.21 1.64
C TYR A 185 -14.77 -6.44 0.63
N THR A 186 -14.13 -5.67 -0.26
CA THR A 186 -14.86 -4.90 -1.27
C THR A 186 -15.02 -5.64 -2.58
N GLY A 187 -14.17 -6.63 -2.86
CA GLY A 187 -14.16 -7.32 -4.14
C GLY A 187 -13.78 -6.40 -5.31
N SER A 188 -13.13 -5.27 -5.02
CA SER A 188 -12.66 -4.27 -5.99
C SER A 188 -11.14 -4.19 -5.99
N GLU A 189 -10.56 -3.71 -7.10
CA GLU A 189 -9.13 -3.39 -7.12
C GLU A 189 -8.84 -2.15 -6.26
N VAL A 190 -7.73 -2.19 -5.52
CA VAL A 190 -7.32 -1.08 -4.63
C VAL A 190 -7.01 0.20 -5.40
N SER A 191 -6.62 0.09 -6.67
CA SER A 191 -6.34 1.22 -7.57
C SER A 191 -7.59 2.03 -7.94
N ASP A 192 -8.77 1.45 -7.74
CA ASP A 192 -10.03 2.06 -8.16
C ASP A 192 -10.65 2.90 -7.04
N PHE A 193 -10.07 2.88 -5.83
CA PHE A 193 -10.51 3.68 -4.72
C PHE A 193 -10.30 5.17 -4.98
N GLN A 194 -11.34 5.96 -4.72
CA GLN A 194 -11.35 7.40 -4.87
C GLN A 194 -11.16 8.08 -3.51
N ASP A 195 -10.76 9.36 -3.50
CA ASP A 195 -10.50 10.11 -2.27
C ASP A 195 -11.78 10.41 -1.44
N PHE A 196 -12.95 10.39 -2.09
CA PHE A 196 -14.23 10.68 -1.46
C PHE A 196 -15.04 9.39 -1.27
N ILE A 197 -15.14 8.95 -0.01
CA ILE A 197 -15.78 7.70 0.36
C ILE A 197 -17.18 7.94 0.93
N LEU A 198 -18.16 7.18 0.43
CA LEU A 198 -19.53 7.14 0.96
C LEU A 198 -19.80 5.77 1.61
N PHE A 199 -20.18 5.77 2.87
CA PHE A 199 -20.67 4.57 3.55
C PHE A 199 -22.20 4.55 3.54
N THR A 200 -22.76 3.39 3.18
CA THR A 200 -24.20 3.16 3.20
C THR A 200 -24.48 1.84 3.90
N ASN A 201 -25.60 1.75 4.59
CA ASN A 201 -26.01 0.55 5.33
C ASN A 201 -27.18 -0.18 4.66
N TYR A 202 -27.55 0.21 3.44
CA TYR A 202 -28.69 -0.34 2.74
C TYR A 202 -28.43 -0.45 1.22
N HIS A 203 -28.66 -1.64 0.66
CA HIS A 203 -28.27 -1.98 -0.71
C HIS A 203 -28.89 -1.06 -1.78
N ARG A 204 -30.09 -0.50 -1.54
CA ARG A 204 -30.73 0.41 -2.50
C ARG A 204 -29.91 1.66 -2.81
N TYR A 205 -29.07 2.13 -1.88
CA TYR A 205 -28.17 3.24 -2.17
C TYR A 205 -27.13 2.85 -3.23
N VAL A 206 -26.69 1.59 -3.24
CA VAL A 206 -25.75 1.07 -4.24
C VAL A 206 -26.45 0.96 -5.60
N ASP A 207 -27.67 0.42 -5.65
CA ASP A 207 -28.44 0.32 -6.90
C ASP A 207 -28.62 1.70 -7.56
N GLU A 208 -29.03 2.71 -6.78
CA GLU A 208 -29.20 4.08 -7.25
C GLU A 208 -27.86 4.74 -7.62
N PHE A 209 -26.81 4.52 -6.83
CA PHE A 209 -25.46 5.05 -7.12
C PHE A 209 -24.93 4.49 -8.43
N VAL A 210 -25.14 3.21 -8.71
CA VAL A 210 -24.68 2.56 -9.95
C VAL A 210 -25.45 3.10 -11.16
N ASN A 211 -26.77 3.22 -11.07
CA ASN A 211 -27.57 3.81 -12.14
C ASN A 211 -27.19 5.26 -12.44
N TRP A 212 -27.02 6.07 -11.39
CA TRP A 212 -26.63 7.46 -11.53
C TRP A 212 -25.20 7.57 -12.08
N GLY A 213 -24.25 6.86 -11.49
CA GLY A 213 -22.84 6.90 -11.83
C GLY A 213 -22.59 6.47 -13.28
N ALA A 214 -23.26 5.41 -13.74
CA ALA A 214 -23.18 4.97 -15.13
C ALA A 214 -23.69 6.03 -16.12
N GLN A 215 -24.68 6.86 -15.75
CA GLN A 215 -25.15 7.96 -16.59
C GLN A 215 -24.19 9.16 -16.58
N GLN A 216 -23.35 9.31 -15.55
CA GLN A 216 -22.38 10.39 -15.48
C GLN A 216 -21.10 10.14 -16.28
N ILE A 217 -20.85 8.90 -16.73
CA ILE A 217 -19.66 8.60 -17.53
C ILE A 217 -19.60 9.53 -18.75
N GLY A 218 -18.42 10.11 -19.01
CA GLY A 218 -18.22 11.11 -20.06
C GLY A 218 -18.62 12.54 -19.68
N THR A 219 -19.10 12.76 -18.46
CA THR A 219 -19.41 14.10 -17.90
C THR A 219 -18.62 14.34 -16.62
N ASP A 220 -18.29 15.60 -16.31
CA ASP A 220 -17.66 16.04 -15.05
C ASP A 220 -16.43 15.22 -14.58
N GLY A 221 -15.66 14.69 -15.54
CA GLY A 221 -14.44 13.92 -15.26
C GLY A 221 -14.67 12.44 -14.92
N TYR A 222 -15.91 11.96 -14.83
CA TYR A 222 -16.21 10.53 -14.64
C TYR A 222 -15.91 9.75 -15.92
N VAL A 223 -15.01 8.77 -15.85
CA VAL A 223 -14.55 7.99 -17.01
C VAL A 223 -14.92 6.51 -16.96
N ALA A 224 -15.17 5.99 -15.76
CA ALA A 224 -15.55 4.61 -15.54
C ALA A 224 -16.29 4.46 -14.20
N LEU A 225 -17.05 3.38 -14.08
CA LEU A 225 -17.62 2.88 -12.84
C LEU A 225 -17.18 1.42 -12.67
N THR A 226 -16.25 1.19 -11.75
CA THR A 226 -15.78 -0.15 -11.39
C THR A 226 -16.21 -0.52 -9.98
N GLY A 227 -16.23 -1.81 -9.66
CA GLY A 227 -16.63 -2.23 -8.32
C GLY A 227 -16.67 -3.73 -8.10
N ALA A 228 -17.37 -4.09 -7.02
CA ALA A 228 -17.50 -5.47 -6.56
C ALA A 228 -17.99 -6.42 -7.66
N ALA A 229 -17.59 -7.69 -7.55
CA ALA A 229 -18.01 -8.76 -8.45
C ALA A 229 -17.68 -8.52 -9.95
N GLY A 230 -16.66 -7.71 -10.24
CA GLY A 230 -16.18 -7.46 -11.59
C GLY A 230 -17.01 -6.44 -12.38
N LEU A 231 -17.73 -5.55 -11.69
CA LEU A 231 -18.37 -4.41 -12.33
C LEU A 231 -17.30 -3.55 -13.02
N ASP A 232 -17.43 -3.32 -14.33
CA ASP A 232 -16.59 -2.42 -15.12
C ASP A 232 -17.44 -1.81 -16.24
N ILE A 233 -17.93 -0.59 -16.02
CA ILE A 233 -18.73 0.18 -16.98
C ILE A 233 -17.90 1.38 -17.43
N ARG A 234 -17.68 1.52 -18.75
CA ARG A 234 -16.86 2.59 -19.34
C ARG A 234 -17.59 3.45 -20.37
N GLU A 235 -18.83 3.10 -20.66
CA GLU A 235 -19.71 3.82 -21.58
C GLU A 235 -20.98 4.22 -20.81
N PRO A 236 -21.59 5.37 -21.12
CA PRO A 236 -22.82 5.78 -20.46
C PRO A 236 -23.93 4.74 -20.61
N ALA A 237 -24.54 4.33 -19.51
CA ALA A 237 -25.57 3.28 -19.52
C ALA A 237 -26.78 3.62 -18.64
N ALA A 238 -27.98 3.28 -19.13
CA ALA A 238 -29.20 3.27 -18.34
C ALA A 238 -29.43 1.87 -17.73
N ASN A 239 -30.10 1.80 -16.58
CA ASN A 239 -30.39 0.56 -15.86
C ASN A 239 -29.11 -0.26 -15.53
N ALA A 240 -28.01 0.41 -15.23
CA ALA A 240 -26.72 -0.22 -14.93
C ALA A 240 -26.76 -1.15 -13.70
N GLN A 241 -27.74 -0.96 -12.81
CA GLN A 241 -28.00 -1.87 -11.69
C GLN A 241 -28.23 -3.33 -12.14
N ASP A 242 -28.71 -3.57 -13.36
CA ASP A 242 -28.94 -4.93 -13.88
C ASP A 242 -27.61 -5.67 -14.16
N GLN A 243 -26.50 -4.93 -14.27
CA GLN A 243 -25.14 -5.48 -14.41
C GLN A 243 -24.48 -5.80 -13.06
N LEU A 244 -25.09 -5.37 -11.94
CA LEU A 244 -24.67 -5.85 -10.63
C LEU A 244 -25.04 -7.33 -10.55
N ASN A 245 -24.03 -8.21 -10.63
CA ASN A 245 -24.23 -9.63 -10.45
C ASN A 245 -24.92 -9.91 -9.09
N ASP A 246 -26.08 -10.56 -9.15
CA ASP A 246 -26.91 -10.98 -8.00
C ASP A 246 -26.13 -11.80 -6.94
N THR A 247 -24.97 -12.34 -7.31
CA THR A 247 -24.18 -13.27 -6.49
C THR A 247 -23.40 -12.63 -5.37
N ALA A 248 -23.21 -11.31 -5.38
CA ALA A 248 -22.37 -10.68 -4.37
C ALA A 248 -23.03 -10.79 -2.98
N TRP A 249 -24.31 -10.43 -2.83
CA TRP A 249 -24.92 -10.17 -1.52
C TRP A 249 -26.43 -10.53 -1.40
N ARG A 250 -27.13 -10.88 -2.49
CA ARG A 250 -28.58 -11.17 -2.47
C ARG A 250 -28.83 -12.67 -2.24
N ARG A 251 -28.81 -13.09 -0.97
CA ARG A 251 -29.43 -14.34 -0.50
C ARG A 251 -30.38 -14.06 0.64
#